data_AF-A0A6C0BSE0-F1
#
_entry.id   AF-A0A6C0BSE0-F1
#
_cell.length_a   1.000
_cell.length_b   1.000
_cell.length_c   1.000
_cell.angle_alpha   90.00
_cell.angle_beta   90.00
_cell.angle_gamma   90.00
#
_symmetry.space_group_name_H-M   'P 1'
#
loop_
_entity.id
_entity.type
_entity.pdbx_description
1 polymer ?
#
loop_
_entity_poly.entity_id
_entity_poly.type
_entity_poly.pdbx_seq_one_letter_code
_entity_poly.pdbx_strand_id
1 'polypeptide(L)'
;MHFLNLKTPEKNAIIFDIRNVDISLVNSIRRIILTDIPSVGFYFKLKDHFVENDINIEVNDSPLHNEFLAHRLSLVPLHFTKNEIENWKDSDYTFILNKKNKTGQIMNVTTEDFVILNNKTNEKMPESFINRIFPKDDITKDHILLTKLKPNFESLEKGTEIKLTCIARKGTAKNCICWNSISQCSYFNTLDNSAITKALKEKTKGLSNSNVKEFEKEFDTLDKYKYFLKNKYGEPDQVTFSLEVESEMSPYEVFDIGCNVIITHIENLIVEFAKGDDSSIVEVSTISDMPNFYTVMFRGFTHTIGNLVQSFIMNHYVRDKELKDQYDVSYAGYCVPHPLEEMFLLKLKFDNEISKRQLNEFLIKSFTSIKAELFSLNNEWNTFVSK
;
A
#
# COMPACT_ATOMS: atom_id res chain seq x y z
N MET A 1 -6.01 -21.41 -0.44
CA MET A 1 -6.42 -20.06 -0.02
C MET A 1 -7.92 -19.95 -0.22
N HIS A 2 -8.63 -19.31 0.71
CA HIS A 2 -10.07 -19.02 0.59
C HIS A 2 -10.46 -17.68 1.19
N PHE A 3 -11.24 -16.89 0.46
CA PHE A 3 -11.86 -15.66 0.96
C PHE A 3 -13.24 -15.93 1.57
N LEU A 4 -13.51 -15.35 2.73
CA LEU A 4 -14.71 -15.57 3.52
C LEU A 4 -15.20 -14.25 4.14
N ASN A 5 -16.46 -14.23 4.58
CA ASN A 5 -17.01 -13.18 5.46
C ASN A 5 -16.81 -11.73 4.99
N LEU A 6 -17.01 -11.44 3.69
CA LEU A 6 -16.96 -10.07 3.18
C LEU A 6 -18.02 -9.19 3.82
N LYS A 7 -17.59 -8.03 4.30
CA LYS A 7 -18.42 -6.96 4.86
C LYS A 7 -18.00 -5.64 4.26
N THR A 8 -18.97 -4.78 3.99
CA THR A 8 -18.76 -3.44 3.44
C THR A 8 -19.35 -2.43 4.44
N PRO A 9 -18.61 -2.06 5.51
CA PRO A 9 -19.13 -1.15 6.53
C PRO A 9 -19.47 0.23 5.97
N GLU A 10 -18.71 0.68 4.97
CA GLU A 10 -18.90 1.95 4.26
C GLU A 10 -18.63 1.73 2.76
N LYS A 11 -19.04 2.69 1.92
CA LYS A 11 -18.87 2.60 0.45
C LYS A 11 -17.42 2.31 0.05
N ASN A 12 -16.46 2.91 0.75
CA ASN A 12 -15.05 2.84 0.41
C ASN A 12 -14.25 1.87 1.31
N ALA A 13 -14.93 1.07 2.13
CA ALA A 13 -14.31 0.19 3.12
C ALA A 13 -14.78 -1.25 2.98
N ILE A 14 -13.86 -2.20 3.08
CA ILE A 14 -14.14 -3.64 3.10
C ILE A 14 -13.40 -4.34 4.22
N ILE A 15 -14.03 -5.39 4.76
CA ILE A 15 -13.46 -6.30 5.74
C ILE A 15 -13.76 -7.72 5.28
N PHE A 16 -12.77 -8.59 5.25
CA PHE A 16 -12.94 -9.99 4.85
C PHE A 16 -11.90 -10.88 5.52
N ASP A 17 -12.16 -12.18 5.56
CA ASP A 17 -11.23 -13.18 6.08
C ASP A 17 -10.50 -13.88 4.93
N ILE A 18 -9.22 -14.18 5.13
CA ILE A 18 -8.39 -14.99 4.22
C ILE A 18 -7.91 -16.21 5.00
N ARG A 19 -8.26 -17.41 4.53
CA ARG A 19 -7.90 -18.69 5.16
C ARG A 19 -6.92 -19.48 4.30
N ASN A 20 -6.07 -20.28 4.96
CA ASN A 20 -5.06 -21.13 4.34
C ASN A 20 -4.14 -20.29 3.43
N VAL A 21 -3.59 -19.22 4.01
CA VAL A 21 -2.71 -18.25 3.34
C VAL A 21 -1.48 -18.02 4.22
N ASP A 22 -0.33 -17.83 3.58
CA ASP A 22 0.89 -17.46 4.30
C ASP A 22 0.89 -15.97 4.69
N ILE A 23 1.37 -15.67 5.89
CA ILE A 23 1.38 -14.30 6.43
C ILE A 23 2.33 -13.40 5.64
N SER A 24 3.43 -13.94 5.12
CA SER A 24 4.35 -13.16 4.28
C SER A 24 3.64 -12.67 3.01
N LEU A 25 2.76 -13.49 2.42
CA LEU A 25 1.95 -13.13 1.27
C LEU A 25 0.94 -12.03 1.62
N VAL A 26 0.15 -12.20 2.70
CA VAL A 26 -0.81 -11.19 3.16
C VAL A 26 -0.12 -9.86 3.48
N ASN A 27 1.01 -9.91 4.19
CA ASN A 27 1.77 -8.73 4.53
C ASN A 27 2.41 -8.08 3.30
N SER A 28 2.77 -8.86 2.28
CA SER A 28 3.29 -8.32 1.02
C SER A 28 2.21 -7.53 0.28
N ILE A 29 1.01 -8.09 0.16
CA ILE A 29 -0.16 -7.40 -0.41
C ILE A 29 -0.45 -6.11 0.36
N ARG A 30 -0.51 -6.18 1.70
CA ARG A 30 -0.73 -5.01 2.55
C ARG A 30 0.33 -3.91 2.32
N ARG A 31 1.61 -4.28 2.25
CA ARG A 31 2.70 -3.31 2.02
C ARG A 31 2.58 -2.67 0.65
N ILE A 32 2.37 -3.45 -0.40
CA ILE A 32 2.19 -2.95 -1.77
C ILE A 32 0.98 -2.03 -1.87
N ILE A 33 -0.15 -2.38 -1.24
CA ILE A 33 -1.33 -1.52 -1.22
C ILE A 33 -0.99 -0.14 -0.62
N LEU A 34 -0.18 -0.09 0.45
CA LEU A 34 0.18 1.16 1.09
C LEU A 34 1.26 1.98 0.35
N THR A 35 2.10 1.35 -0.48
CA THR A 35 3.28 2.01 -1.06
C THR A 35 3.25 2.15 -2.57
N ASP A 36 2.72 1.16 -3.29
CA ASP A 36 2.93 1.00 -4.73
C ASP A 36 1.63 1.03 -5.55
N ILE A 37 0.51 1.42 -4.95
CA ILE A 37 -0.72 1.73 -5.69
C ILE A 37 -0.51 3.05 -6.46
N PRO A 38 -0.65 3.05 -7.79
CA PRO A 38 -0.57 4.27 -8.59
C PRO A 38 -1.71 5.22 -8.27
N SER A 39 -1.38 6.50 -8.13
CA SER A 39 -2.35 7.58 -7.92
C SER A 39 -1.88 8.85 -8.62
N VAL A 40 -2.75 9.86 -8.64
CA VAL A 40 -2.49 11.18 -9.24
C VAL A 40 -2.64 12.25 -8.16
N GLY A 41 -1.67 13.15 -8.06
CA GLY A 41 -1.64 14.16 -7.02
C GLY A 41 -0.73 15.33 -7.39
N PHE A 42 -0.78 16.41 -6.62
CA PHE A 42 0.13 17.55 -6.78
C PHE A 42 1.45 17.25 -6.06
N TYR A 43 2.54 17.10 -6.81
CA TYR A 43 3.84 16.80 -6.19
C TYR A 43 4.40 18.04 -5.49
N PHE A 44 4.75 17.87 -4.21
CA PHE A 44 5.50 18.86 -3.47
C PHE A 44 6.41 18.17 -2.45
N LYS A 45 7.70 18.46 -2.52
CA LYS A 45 8.66 18.20 -1.44
C LYS A 45 9.46 19.47 -1.18
N LEU A 46 9.60 19.82 0.09
CA LEU A 46 10.32 21.03 0.49
C LEU A 46 11.77 21.05 -0.02
N LYS A 47 12.45 19.89 -0.05
CA LYS A 47 13.82 19.75 -0.56
C LYS A 47 13.92 19.94 -2.07
N ASP A 48 12.84 19.65 -2.80
CA ASP A 48 12.80 19.65 -4.26
C ASP A 48 12.08 20.89 -4.81
N HIS A 49 11.69 21.84 -3.95
CA HIS A 49 10.88 23.01 -4.29
C HIS A 49 11.45 23.85 -5.45
N PHE A 50 12.77 23.86 -5.61
CA PHE A 50 13.46 24.61 -6.68
C PHE A 50 13.69 23.80 -7.96
N VAL A 51 13.38 22.50 -7.96
CA VAL A 51 13.69 21.57 -9.06
C VAL A 51 12.41 21.04 -9.69
N GLU A 52 11.47 20.58 -8.87
CA GLU A 52 10.20 20.02 -9.31
C GLU A 52 9.08 20.54 -8.40
N ASN A 53 8.36 21.55 -8.87
CA ASN A 53 7.19 22.05 -8.17
C ASN A 53 5.99 22.06 -9.10
N ASP A 54 4.99 21.26 -8.75
CA ASP A 54 3.72 21.18 -9.46
C ASP A 54 2.77 22.30 -9.08
N ILE A 55 3.09 23.11 -8.07
CA ILE A 55 2.24 24.14 -7.48
C ILE A 55 2.89 25.50 -7.67
N ASN A 56 2.37 26.27 -8.61
CA ASN A 56 2.82 27.63 -8.88
C ASN A 56 1.88 28.65 -8.23
N ILE A 57 2.36 29.35 -7.20
CA ILE A 57 1.61 30.38 -6.49
C ILE A 57 2.01 31.75 -7.04
N GLU A 58 1.09 32.42 -7.72
CA GLU A 58 1.30 33.76 -8.29
C GLU A 58 1.03 34.85 -7.24
N VAL A 59 -0.05 34.70 -6.47
CA VAL A 59 -0.47 35.64 -5.43
C VAL A 59 -0.93 34.86 -4.20
N ASN A 60 -0.45 35.26 -3.02
CA ASN A 60 -0.90 34.70 -1.75
C ASN A 60 -0.87 35.78 -0.65
N ASP A 61 -2.01 36.43 -0.45
CA ASP A 61 -2.23 37.36 0.67
C ASP A 61 -2.86 36.65 1.88
N SER A 62 -2.91 35.31 1.87
CA SER A 62 -3.47 34.55 2.98
C SER A 62 -2.52 34.53 4.19
N PRO A 63 -3.00 34.16 5.39
CA PRO A 63 -2.14 34.05 6.57
C PRO A 63 -1.09 32.92 6.51
N LEU A 64 -1.18 32.02 5.54
CA LEU A 64 -0.26 30.89 5.39
C LEU A 64 0.85 31.24 4.41
N HIS A 65 2.10 30.93 4.77
CA HIS A 65 3.21 31.02 3.84
C HIS A 65 3.07 29.98 2.71
N ASN A 66 3.71 30.27 1.57
CA ASN A 66 3.56 29.50 0.33
C ASN A 66 3.86 28.02 0.51
N GLU A 67 4.91 27.67 1.25
CA GLU A 67 5.34 26.29 1.48
C GLU A 67 4.31 25.51 2.30
N PHE A 68 3.68 26.16 3.28
CA PHE A 68 2.60 25.55 4.06
C PHE A 68 1.36 25.30 3.23
N LEU A 69 0.99 26.27 2.39
CA LEU A 69 -0.14 26.13 1.48
C LEU A 69 0.12 25.04 0.44
N ALA A 70 1.31 25.02 -0.17
CA ALA A 70 1.71 24.00 -1.14
C ALA A 70 1.73 22.59 -0.52
N HIS A 71 2.22 22.45 0.72
CA HIS A 71 2.14 21.19 1.44
C HIS A 71 0.69 20.76 1.75
N ARG A 72 -0.22 21.69 2.07
CA ARG A 72 -1.65 21.35 2.24
C ARG A 72 -2.27 20.89 0.92
N LEU A 73 -1.95 21.58 -0.17
CA LEU A 73 -2.42 21.27 -1.51
C LEU A 73 -1.95 19.89 -1.97
N SER A 74 -0.70 19.51 -1.71
CA SER A 74 -0.18 18.19 -2.08
C SER A 74 -0.84 17.03 -1.36
N LEU A 75 -1.53 17.29 -0.25
CA LEU A 75 -2.26 16.27 0.51
C LEU A 75 -3.76 16.22 0.16
N VAL A 76 -4.23 17.04 -0.80
CA VAL A 76 -5.61 16.98 -1.27
C VAL A 76 -5.75 15.75 -2.19
N PRO A 77 -6.61 14.77 -1.84
CA PRO A 77 -6.85 13.62 -2.70
C PRO A 77 -7.55 14.06 -4.00
N LEU A 78 -7.11 13.49 -5.13
CA LEU A 78 -7.74 13.69 -6.42
C LEU A 78 -8.46 12.41 -6.84
N HIS A 79 -9.79 12.46 -6.94
CA HIS A 79 -10.64 11.28 -7.13
C HIS A 79 -10.76 10.88 -8.61
N PHE A 80 -9.65 10.38 -9.15
CA PHE A 80 -9.61 9.78 -10.49
C PHE A 80 -9.96 8.29 -10.47
N THR A 81 -10.63 7.83 -11.52
CA THR A 81 -10.92 6.40 -11.73
C THR A 81 -9.65 5.63 -12.09
N LYS A 82 -9.66 4.30 -11.91
CA LYS A 82 -8.58 3.40 -12.33
C LYS A 82 -8.12 3.67 -13.77
N ASN A 83 -9.07 3.75 -14.71
CA ASN A 83 -8.76 3.96 -16.13
C ASN A 83 -8.15 5.35 -16.41
N GLU A 84 -8.56 6.39 -15.69
CA GLU A 84 -7.97 7.73 -15.81
C GLU A 84 -6.52 7.74 -15.29
N ILE A 85 -6.24 7.05 -14.19
CA ILE A 85 -4.89 6.93 -13.61
C ILE A 85 -3.97 6.11 -14.53
N GLU A 86 -4.47 5.01 -15.09
CA GLU A 86 -3.70 4.17 -16.01
C GLU A 86 -3.25 4.95 -17.25
N ASN A 87 -4.15 5.74 -17.83
CA ASN A 87 -3.91 6.52 -19.05
C ASN A 87 -3.45 7.97 -18.79
N TRP A 88 -3.07 8.29 -17.55
CA TRP A 88 -2.71 9.64 -17.14
C TRP A 88 -1.52 10.19 -17.94
N LYS A 89 -1.61 11.47 -18.30
CA LYS A 89 -0.51 12.26 -18.85
C LYS A 89 -0.44 13.58 -18.11
N ASP A 90 0.73 13.89 -17.55
CA ASP A 90 0.93 15.05 -16.68
C ASP A 90 0.54 16.38 -17.34
N SER A 91 0.59 16.47 -18.67
CA SER A 91 0.22 17.66 -19.43
C SER A 91 -1.27 17.84 -19.72
N ASP A 92 -2.14 16.88 -19.35
CA ASP A 92 -3.54 16.87 -19.82
C ASP A 92 -4.41 17.93 -19.13
N TYR A 93 -4.14 18.25 -17.87
CA TYR A 93 -4.99 19.14 -17.06
C TYR A 93 -4.19 20.22 -16.34
N THR A 94 -4.79 21.40 -16.22
CA THR A 94 -4.30 22.48 -15.35
C THR A 94 -5.38 22.82 -14.32
N PHE A 95 -5.01 22.80 -13.05
CA PHE A 95 -5.89 23.14 -11.93
C PHE A 95 -5.65 24.58 -11.54
N ILE A 96 -6.70 25.40 -11.50
CA ILE A 96 -6.59 26.84 -11.28
C ILE A 96 -7.45 27.19 -10.07
N LEU A 97 -6.85 27.90 -9.11
CA LEU A 97 -7.56 28.48 -7.99
C LEU A 97 -7.29 29.98 -8.01
N ASN A 98 -8.37 30.76 -8.15
CA ASN A 98 -8.32 32.22 -8.17
C ASN A 98 -9.50 32.76 -7.37
N LYS A 99 -9.23 33.25 -6.15
CA LYS A 99 -10.27 33.73 -5.24
C LYS A 99 -9.82 34.99 -4.52
N LYS A 100 -10.71 35.98 -4.44
CA LYS A 100 -10.46 37.26 -3.79
C LYS A 100 -11.57 37.60 -2.80
N ASN A 101 -11.19 37.99 -1.59
CA ASN A 101 -12.16 38.37 -0.57
C ASN A 101 -12.49 39.86 -0.64
N LYS A 102 -13.61 40.19 -1.28
CA LYS A 102 -14.16 41.55 -1.35
C LYS A 102 -15.22 41.87 -0.29
N THR A 103 -15.33 41.04 0.74
CA THR A 103 -16.38 41.16 1.77
C THR A 103 -15.78 41.65 3.10
N GLY A 104 -16.65 42.09 4.02
CA GLY A 104 -16.24 42.48 5.38
C GLY A 104 -16.03 41.29 6.34
N GLN A 105 -16.17 40.05 5.86
CA GLN A 105 -16.05 38.83 6.67
C GLN A 105 -14.88 37.98 6.18
N ILE A 106 -14.44 37.04 7.01
CA ILE A 106 -13.42 36.07 6.61
C ILE A 106 -14.04 35.12 5.58
N MET A 107 -13.32 34.87 4.49
CA MET A 107 -13.75 33.98 3.41
C MET A 107 -12.92 32.70 3.41
N ASN A 108 -13.58 31.55 3.39
CA ASN A 108 -12.91 30.26 3.25
C ASN A 108 -12.52 30.02 1.79
N VAL A 109 -11.32 29.48 1.58
CA VAL A 109 -10.84 28.97 0.31
C VAL A 109 -10.82 27.45 0.41
N THR A 110 -11.60 26.77 -0.42
CA THR A 110 -11.81 25.32 -0.36
C THR A 110 -11.55 24.66 -1.71
N THR A 111 -11.61 23.34 -1.77
CA THR A 111 -11.46 22.61 -3.04
C THR A 111 -12.60 22.84 -4.03
N GLU A 112 -13.75 23.36 -3.61
CA GLU A 112 -14.85 23.81 -4.50
C GLU A 112 -14.40 24.94 -5.44
N ASP A 113 -13.44 25.75 -4.99
CA ASP A 113 -13.00 26.95 -5.70
C ASP A 113 -12.06 26.64 -6.88
N PHE A 114 -11.75 25.37 -7.11
CA PHE A 114 -10.93 24.95 -8.25
C PHE A 114 -11.70 24.97 -9.57
N VAL A 115 -11.03 25.43 -10.61
CA VAL A 115 -11.42 25.24 -12.01
C VAL A 115 -10.38 24.35 -12.66
N ILE A 116 -10.83 23.33 -13.40
CA ILE A 116 -9.93 22.43 -14.13
C ILE A 116 -10.04 22.75 -15.62
N LEU A 117 -8.90 23.05 -16.26
CA LEU A 117 -8.79 23.21 -17.71
C LEU A 117 -8.25 21.92 -18.33
N ASN A 118 -8.86 21.50 -19.43
CA ASN A 118 -8.29 20.48 -20.31
C ASN A 118 -7.33 21.16 -21.28
N ASN A 119 -6.04 20.85 -21.20
CA ASN A 119 -5.01 21.52 -21.99
C ASN A 119 -5.03 21.14 -23.48
N LYS A 120 -5.71 20.04 -23.85
CA LYS A 120 -5.86 19.63 -25.27
C LYS A 120 -6.94 20.42 -25.98
N THR A 121 -8.07 20.63 -25.32
CA THR A 121 -9.20 21.39 -25.88
C THR A 121 -9.14 22.87 -25.53
N ASN A 122 -8.36 23.23 -24.51
CA ASN A 122 -8.31 24.56 -23.89
C ASN A 122 -9.67 25.01 -23.32
N GLU A 123 -10.49 24.04 -22.90
CA GLU A 123 -11.83 24.25 -22.34
C GLU A 123 -11.87 23.91 -20.86
N LYS A 124 -12.80 24.53 -20.14
CA LYS A 124 -13.10 24.18 -18.75
C LYS A 124 -13.79 22.82 -18.69
N MET A 125 -13.34 21.98 -17.78
CA MET A 125 -14.03 20.74 -17.46
C MET A 125 -15.42 21.05 -16.86
N PRO A 126 -16.42 20.21 -17.13
CA PRO A 126 -17.76 20.39 -16.58
C PRO A 126 -17.77 20.29 -15.06
N GLU A 127 -18.72 20.96 -14.40
CA GLU A 127 -18.86 20.92 -12.93
C GLU A 127 -19.01 19.50 -12.38
N SER A 128 -19.67 18.59 -13.11
CA SER A 128 -19.78 17.18 -12.72
C SER A 128 -18.42 16.48 -12.62
N PHE A 129 -17.46 16.86 -13.46
CA PHE A 129 -16.08 16.36 -13.37
C PHE A 129 -15.38 16.94 -12.16
N ILE A 130 -15.45 18.27 -11.96
CA ILE A 130 -14.79 18.95 -10.83
C ILE A 130 -15.33 18.43 -9.49
N ASN A 131 -16.65 18.30 -9.35
CA ASN A 131 -17.30 17.77 -8.15
C ASN A 131 -16.95 16.31 -7.87
N ARG A 132 -16.59 15.52 -8.89
CA ARG A 132 -16.07 14.18 -8.68
C ARG A 132 -14.63 14.22 -8.18
N ILE A 133 -13.77 15.03 -8.80
CA ILE A 133 -12.35 15.14 -8.40
C ILE A 133 -12.20 15.70 -6.98
N PHE A 134 -13.03 16.67 -6.62
CA PHE A 134 -13.07 17.31 -5.30
C PHE A 134 -14.45 17.14 -4.66
N PRO A 135 -14.80 15.93 -4.19
CA PRO A 135 -16.11 15.68 -3.62
C PRO A 135 -16.33 16.44 -2.32
N LYS A 136 -17.60 16.59 -1.95
CA LYS A 136 -18.01 17.01 -0.61
C LYS A 136 -17.89 15.83 0.33
N ASP A 137 -17.52 16.09 1.57
CA ASP A 137 -17.56 15.08 2.62
C ASP A 137 -19.00 14.56 2.83
N ASP A 138 -19.14 13.26 3.06
CA ASP A 138 -20.45 12.61 3.10
C ASP A 138 -21.26 12.99 4.34
N ILE A 139 -20.61 13.42 5.42
CA ILE A 139 -21.25 13.75 6.70
C ILE A 139 -21.54 15.25 6.78
N THR A 140 -20.51 16.07 6.62
CA THR A 140 -20.57 17.53 6.78
C THR A 140 -21.09 18.25 5.54
N LYS A 141 -21.00 17.62 4.36
CA LYS A 141 -21.30 18.23 3.04
C LYS A 141 -20.42 19.43 2.71
N ASP A 142 -19.27 19.55 3.37
CA ASP A 142 -18.27 20.59 3.12
C ASP A 142 -17.15 20.08 2.18
N HIS A 143 -16.50 21.02 1.51
CA HIS A 143 -15.27 20.78 0.76
C HIS A 143 -14.04 21.00 1.65
N ILE A 144 -12.89 20.42 1.24
CA ILE A 144 -11.65 20.51 2.02
C ILE A 144 -11.20 21.98 2.10
N LEU A 145 -11.06 22.48 3.33
CA LEU A 145 -10.56 23.83 3.60
C LEU A 145 -9.05 23.93 3.34
N LEU A 146 -8.64 24.83 2.47
CA LEU A 146 -7.23 25.07 2.10
C LEU A 146 -6.62 26.20 2.93
N THR A 147 -7.27 27.37 2.92
CA THR A 147 -6.85 28.56 3.67
C THR A 147 -8.05 29.49 3.90
N LYS A 148 -7.80 30.64 4.54
CA LYS A 148 -8.79 31.69 4.77
C LYS A 148 -8.25 33.03 4.32
N LEU A 149 -9.09 33.83 3.67
CA LEU A 149 -8.78 35.18 3.23
C LEU A 149 -9.41 36.17 4.21
N LYS A 150 -8.60 37.06 4.77
CA LYS A 150 -9.08 38.11 5.70
C LYS A 150 -9.70 39.26 4.91
N PRO A 151 -10.75 39.92 5.44
CA PRO A 151 -11.27 41.13 4.82
C PRO A 151 -10.20 42.23 4.87
N ASN A 152 -10.14 43.07 3.83
CA ASN A 152 -9.38 44.31 3.87
C ASN A 152 -10.32 45.45 4.28
N PHE A 153 -10.22 45.88 5.53
CA PHE A 153 -11.07 46.95 6.08
C PHE A 153 -10.75 48.34 5.52
N GLU A 154 -9.56 48.57 4.96
CA GLU A 154 -9.21 49.84 4.32
C GLU A 154 -9.86 49.99 2.95
N SER A 155 -9.95 48.89 2.19
CA SER A 155 -10.63 48.86 0.90
C SER A 155 -11.04 47.43 0.54
N LEU A 156 -12.35 47.20 0.50
CA LEU A 156 -12.92 45.91 0.09
C LEU A 156 -12.51 45.51 -1.34
N GLU A 157 -12.31 46.48 -2.24
CA GLU A 157 -11.83 46.23 -3.60
C GLU A 157 -10.37 45.76 -3.66
N LYS A 158 -9.55 46.18 -2.68
CA LYS A 158 -8.18 45.69 -2.46
C LYS A 158 -8.12 44.55 -1.44
N GLY A 159 -9.17 43.74 -1.41
CA GLY A 159 -9.26 42.53 -0.59
C GLY A 159 -8.10 41.56 -0.78
N THR A 160 -7.87 40.70 0.21
CA THR A 160 -6.84 39.65 0.11
C THR A 160 -7.18 38.64 -0.98
N GLU A 161 -6.16 38.20 -1.70
CA GLU A 161 -6.29 37.35 -2.88
C GLU A 161 -5.39 36.11 -2.78
N ILE A 162 -5.86 35.02 -3.40
CA ILE A 162 -5.07 33.83 -3.66
C ILE A 162 -5.22 33.47 -5.14
N LYS A 163 -4.09 33.31 -5.81
CA LYS A 163 -4.03 32.92 -7.21
C LYS A 163 -2.90 31.91 -7.40
N LEU A 164 -3.25 30.70 -7.81
CA LEU A 164 -2.30 29.62 -8.05
C LEU A 164 -2.76 28.70 -9.17
N THR A 165 -1.78 28.02 -9.74
CA THR A 165 -1.98 26.96 -10.73
C THR A 165 -1.27 25.69 -10.28
N CYS A 166 -1.87 24.53 -10.53
CA CYS A 166 -1.29 23.23 -10.22
C CYS A 166 -1.33 22.29 -11.43
N ILE A 167 -0.31 21.43 -11.52
CA ILE A 167 -0.23 20.30 -12.45
C ILE A 167 -0.28 19.03 -11.62
N ALA A 168 -1.09 18.05 -11.99
CA ALA A 168 -1.13 16.77 -11.28
C ALA A 168 -0.29 15.72 -12.01
N ARG A 169 0.51 14.96 -11.26
CA ARG A 169 1.37 13.90 -11.78
C ARG A 169 0.95 12.55 -11.26
N LYS A 170 1.21 11.52 -12.07
CA LYS A 170 1.09 10.13 -11.64
C LYS A 170 2.30 9.70 -10.83
N GLY A 171 2.08 9.04 -9.70
CA GLY A 171 3.14 8.49 -8.85
C GLY A 171 2.63 7.44 -7.88
N THR A 172 3.48 7.04 -6.94
CA THR A 172 3.16 6.08 -5.88
C THR A 172 3.58 6.61 -4.51
N ALA A 173 2.91 6.14 -3.46
CA ALA A 173 3.18 6.55 -2.08
C ALA A 173 4.63 6.27 -1.63
N LYS A 174 5.30 5.29 -2.24
CA LYS A 174 6.73 4.98 -2.06
C LYS A 174 7.60 6.21 -2.32
N ASN A 175 7.25 7.02 -3.33
CA ASN A 175 8.02 8.20 -3.73
C ASN A 175 7.61 9.44 -2.93
N CYS A 176 6.31 9.64 -2.69
CA CYS A 176 5.79 10.74 -1.86
C CYS A 176 4.39 10.41 -1.36
N ILE A 177 4.09 10.82 -0.12
CA ILE A 177 2.79 10.57 0.52
C ILE A 177 1.61 11.27 -0.19
N CYS A 178 1.87 12.28 -1.03
CA CYS A 178 0.83 12.94 -1.83
C CYS A 178 0.07 12.00 -2.78
N TRP A 179 0.64 10.84 -3.09
CA TRP A 179 0.01 9.81 -3.92
C TRP A 179 -0.63 8.68 -3.11
N ASN A 180 -0.66 8.75 -1.77
CA ASN A 180 -1.35 7.74 -0.98
C ASN A 180 -2.86 7.98 -1.01
N SER A 181 -3.60 7.03 -1.56
CA SER A 181 -5.07 6.99 -1.54
C SER A 181 -5.63 6.00 -0.52
N ILE A 182 -4.81 5.47 0.38
CA ILE A 182 -5.23 4.44 1.34
C ILE A 182 -5.35 5.04 2.74
N SER A 183 -6.55 4.97 3.31
CA SER A 183 -6.86 5.38 4.69
C SER A 183 -6.48 4.27 5.67
N GLN A 184 -6.97 3.05 5.42
CA GLN A 184 -6.68 1.87 6.25
C GLN A 184 -6.26 0.69 5.37
N CYS A 185 -5.18 0.00 5.73
CA CYS A 185 -4.85 -1.31 5.18
C CYS A 185 -4.12 -2.14 6.25
N SER A 186 -4.88 -3.00 6.92
CA SER A 186 -4.44 -3.73 8.10
C SER A 186 -4.99 -5.15 8.10
N TYR A 187 -4.34 -6.06 8.81
CA TYR A 187 -4.88 -7.38 9.07
C TYR A 187 -4.59 -7.81 10.51
N PHE A 188 -5.43 -8.70 11.02
CA PHE A 188 -5.32 -9.30 12.34
C PHE A 188 -5.48 -10.80 12.26
N ASN A 189 -4.84 -11.55 13.15
CA ASN A 189 -5.07 -12.99 13.24
C ASN A 189 -6.52 -13.25 13.67
N THR A 190 -7.25 -14.09 12.94
CA THR A 190 -8.62 -14.42 13.33
C THR A 190 -8.64 -15.19 14.65
N LEU A 191 -9.39 -14.68 15.62
CA LEU A 191 -9.49 -15.26 16.95
C LEU A 191 -10.16 -16.64 16.95
N ASP A 192 -9.64 -17.55 17.75
CA ASP A 192 -10.28 -18.84 18.02
C ASP A 192 -11.15 -18.74 19.26
N ASN A 193 -12.44 -18.46 19.05
CA ASN A 193 -13.42 -18.32 20.13
C ASN A 193 -13.52 -19.57 21.03
N SER A 194 -13.25 -20.76 20.48
CA SER A 194 -13.29 -22.01 21.24
C SER A 194 -12.09 -22.11 22.18
N ALA A 195 -10.89 -21.78 21.69
CA ALA A 195 -9.66 -21.74 22.49
C ALA A 195 -9.70 -20.62 23.54
N ILE A 196 -10.25 -19.45 23.18
CA ILE A 196 -10.49 -18.34 24.11
C ILE A 196 -11.39 -18.79 25.26
N THR A 197 -12.55 -19.39 24.94
CA THR A 197 -13.51 -19.82 25.96
C THR A 197 -12.90 -20.87 26.88
N LYS A 198 -12.10 -21.79 26.34
CA LYS A 198 -11.39 -22.80 27.13
C LYS A 198 -10.35 -22.16 28.06
N ALA A 199 -9.51 -21.27 27.53
CA ALA A 199 -8.49 -20.59 28.31
C ALA A 199 -9.08 -19.72 29.42
N LEU A 200 -10.17 -19.00 29.13
CA LEU A 200 -10.87 -18.18 30.11
C LEU A 200 -11.42 -19.05 31.25
N LYS A 201 -12.06 -20.19 30.93
CA LYS A 201 -12.56 -21.15 31.94
C LYS A 201 -11.45 -21.74 32.81
N GLU A 202 -10.30 -22.04 32.22
CA GLU A 202 -9.15 -22.59 32.97
C GLU A 202 -8.55 -21.55 33.91
N LYS A 203 -8.34 -20.30 33.44
CA LYS A 203 -7.75 -19.23 34.23
C LYS A 203 -8.68 -18.67 35.31
N THR A 204 -9.99 -18.77 35.11
CA THR A 204 -10.99 -18.30 36.09
C THR A 204 -11.40 -19.38 37.11
N LYS A 205 -10.86 -20.60 37.00
CA LYS A 205 -11.19 -21.71 37.89
C LYS A 205 -10.78 -21.38 39.34
N GLY A 206 -11.77 -21.31 40.22
CA GLY A 206 -11.56 -21.04 41.65
C GLY A 206 -11.60 -19.55 42.04
N LEU A 207 -11.86 -18.64 41.10
CA LEU A 207 -12.11 -17.23 41.39
C LEU A 207 -13.56 -17.01 41.86
N SER A 208 -13.78 -15.97 42.67
CA SER A 208 -15.12 -15.48 43.01
C SER A 208 -15.75 -14.75 41.81
N ASN A 209 -17.08 -14.68 41.76
CA ASN A 209 -17.80 -14.05 40.64
C ASN A 209 -17.41 -12.58 40.37
N SER A 210 -17.01 -11.82 41.40
CA SER A 210 -16.51 -10.44 41.21
C SER A 210 -15.17 -10.42 40.48
N ASN A 211 -14.27 -11.31 40.87
CA ASN A 211 -12.91 -11.40 40.34
C ASN A 211 -12.90 -12.00 38.93
N VAL A 212 -13.88 -12.85 38.59
CA VAL A 212 -14.07 -13.37 37.23
C VAL A 212 -14.36 -12.23 36.25
N LYS A 213 -15.27 -11.30 36.58
CA LYS A 213 -15.62 -10.17 35.69
C LYS A 213 -14.46 -9.21 35.49
N GLU A 214 -13.66 -8.99 36.53
CA GLU A 214 -12.46 -8.16 36.43
C GLU A 214 -11.40 -8.84 35.56
N PHE A 215 -11.17 -10.13 35.77
CA PHE A 215 -10.27 -10.93 34.96
C PHE A 215 -10.71 -11.02 33.49
N GLU A 216 -12.01 -11.16 33.21
CA GLU A 216 -12.56 -11.15 31.84
C GLU A 216 -12.19 -9.86 31.11
N LYS A 217 -12.32 -8.70 31.77
CA LYS A 217 -11.93 -7.41 31.20
C LYS A 217 -10.43 -7.34 30.91
N GLU A 218 -9.59 -7.81 31.84
CA GLU A 218 -8.14 -7.88 31.63
C GLU A 218 -7.80 -8.83 30.47
N PHE A 219 -8.41 -10.01 30.45
CA PHE A 219 -8.23 -11.02 29.42
C PHE A 219 -8.60 -10.47 28.03
N ASP A 220 -9.66 -9.67 27.95
CA ASP A 220 -10.15 -9.06 26.71
C ASP A 220 -9.25 -7.97 26.12
N THR A 221 -8.28 -7.43 26.89
CA THR A 221 -7.41 -6.36 26.39
C THR A 221 -6.23 -6.87 25.58
N LEU A 222 -5.52 -7.92 26.02
CA LEU A 222 -4.31 -8.42 25.35
C LEU A 222 -4.25 -9.95 25.28
N ASP A 223 -4.71 -10.63 26.34
CA ASP A 223 -4.55 -12.07 26.49
C ASP A 223 -5.37 -12.86 25.47
N LYS A 224 -6.57 -12.38 25.12
CA LYS A 224 -7.42 -13.00 24.10
C LYS A 224 -6.73 -13.13 22.73
N TYR A 225 -5.86 -12.18 22.37
CA TYR A 225 -5.20 -12.16 21.06
C TYR A 225 -4.09 -13.20 20.91
N LYS A 226 -3.72 -13.90 21.98
CA LYS A 226 -2.82 -15.08 21.93
C LYS A 226 -3.52 -16.32 21.38
N TYR A 227 -4.84 -16.32 21.34
CA TYR A 227 -5.70 -17.43 20.93
C TYR A 227 -6.33 -17.13 19.57
N PHE A 228 -5.60 -17.50 18.53
CA PHE A 228 -6.00 -17.35 17.13
C PHE A 228 -5.98 -18.71 16.42
N LEU A 229 -6.63 -18.78 15.27
CA LEU A 229 -6.65 -19.98 14.42
C LEU A 229 -5.25 -20.27 13.89
N LYS A 230 -4.72 -21.46 14.23
CA LYS A 230 -3.34 -21.87 13.93
C LYS A 230 -3.30 -23.00 12.91
N ASN A 231 -2.30 -22.97 12.04
CA ASN A 231 -1.94 -24.06 11.15
C ASN A 231 -1.12 -25.13 11.91
N LYS A 232 -0.66 -26.16 11.18
CA LYS A 232 0.15 -27.25 11.74
C LYS A 232 1.50 -26.82 12.34
N TYR A 233 1.96 -25.62 12.01
CA TYR A 233 3.21 -25.01 12.51
C TYR A 233 2.99 -24.07 13.71
N GLY A 234 1.74 -23.88 14.15
CA GLY A 234 1.40 -22.94 15.21
C GLY A 234 1.35 -21.48 14.75
N GLU A 235 1.45 -21.24 13.45
CA GLU A 235 1.35 -19.93 12.81
C GLU A 235 -0.10 -19.64 12.41
N PRO A 236 -0.52 -18.37 12.26
CA PRO A 236 -1.88 -18.02 11.83
C PRO A 236 -2.32 -18.73 10.53
N ASP A 237 -3.44 -19.45 10.59
CA ASP A 237 -4.09 -20.11 9.42
C ASP A 237 -5.11 -19.19 8.73
N GLN A 238 -5.66 -18.25 9.49
CA GLN A 238 -6.68 -17.32 9.02
C GLN A 238 -6.42 -15.92 9.58
N VAL A 239 -6.60 -14.92 8.72
CA VAL A 239 -6.48 -13.51 9.06
C VAL A 239 -7.71 -12.75 8.60
N THR A 240 -8.10 -11.74 9.37
CA THR A 240 -9.13 -10.77 9.02
C THR A 240 -8.44 -9.53 8.46
N PHE A 241 -8.68 -9.22 7.19
CA PHE A 241 -8.14 -8.07 6.46
C PHE A 241 -9.14 -6.92 6.45
N SER A 242 -8.65 -5.68 6.55
CA SER A 242 -9.46 -4.46 6.49
C SER A 242 -8.78 -3.44 5.59
N LEU A 243 -9.54 -2.91 4.62
CA LEU A 243 -9.08 -1.98 3.59
C LEU A 243 -10.08 -0.85 3.43
N GLU A 244 -9.60 0.39 3.51
CA GLU A 244 -10.36 1.62 3.32
C GLU A 244 -9.60 2.56 2.38
N VAL A 245 -10.28 3.09 1.38
CA VAL A 245 -9.69 3.84 0.26
C VAL A 245 -10.29 5.24 0.17
N GLU A 246 -9.44 6.24 -0.03
CA GLU A 246 -9.81 7.65 -0.23
C GLU A 246 -9.53 8.05 -1.70
N SER A 247 -10.27 7.43 -2.63
CA SER A 247 -10.22 7.74 -4.07
C SER A 247 -11.49 7.25 -4.77
N GLU A 248 -11.58 7.47 -6.09
CA GLU A 248 -12.69 6.92 -6.90
C GLU A 248 -12.51 5.42 -7.20
N MET A 249 -11.33 4.83 -6.95
CA MET A 249 -11.14 3.39 -7.04
C MET A 249 -11.85 2.70 -5.87
N SER A 250 -12.58 1.63 -6.17
CA SER A 250 -13.16 0.78 -5.13
C SER A 250 -12.06 0.03 -4.36
N PRO A 251 -12.30 -0.31 -3.08
CA PRO A 251 -11.35 -1.14 -2.33
C PRO A 251 -11.14 -2.53 -2.96
N TYR A 252 -12.10 -3.03 -3.75
CA TYR A 252 -11.96 -4.27 -4.52
C TYR A 252 -10.92 -4.16 -5.62
N GLU A 253 -10.95 -3.07 -6.38
CA GLU A 253 -9.98 -2.77 -7.43
C GLU A 253 -8.58 -2.54 -6.84
N VAL A 254 -8.49 -1.84 -5.72
CA VAL A 254 -7.20 -1.59 -5.05
C VAL A 254 -6.55 -2.90 -4.60
N PHE A 255 -7.32 -3.85 -4.06
CA PHE A 255 -6.78 -5.15 -3.68
C PHE A 255 -6.29 -5.96 -4.89
N ASP A 256 -7.05 -5.97 -5.99
CA ASP A 256 -6.64 -6.60 -7.27
C ASP A 256 -5.36 -5.96 -7.82
N ILE A 257 -5.29 -4.62 -7.86
CA ILE A 257 -4.08 -3.89 -8.27
C ILE A 257 -2.89 -4.27 -7.39
N GLY A 258 -3.08 -4.36 -6.07
CA GLY A 258 -2.04 -4.77 -5.13
C GLY A 258 -1.48 -6.17 -5.44
N CYS A 259 -2.34 -7.13 -5.78
CA CYS A 259 -1.92 -8.46 -6.21
C CYS A 259 -1.15 -8.41 -7.53
N ASN A 260 -1.68 -7.68 -8.51
CA ASN A 260 -1.08 -7.55 -9.85
C ASN A 260 0.31 -6.88 -9.80
N VAL A 261 0.52 -5.88 -8.96
CA VAL A 261 1.84 -5.24 -8.77
C VAL A 261 2.88 -6.24 -8.26
N ILE A 262 2.51 -7.12 -7.31
CA ILE A 262 3.42 -8.19 -6.86
C ILE A 262 3.72 -9.17 -8.00
N ILE A 263 2.69 -9.58 -8.74
CA ILE A 263 2.87 -10.46 -9.90
C ILE A 263 3.87 -9.86 -10.89
N THR A 264 3.72 -8.58 -11.25
CA THR A 264 4.66 -7.88 -12.14
C THR A 264 6.08 -7.82 -11.57
N HIS A 265 6.24 -7.59 -10.26
CA HIS A 265 7.57 -7.64 -9.63
C HIS A 265 8.21 -9.04 -9.74
N ILE A 266 7.45 -10.11 -9.51
CA ILE A 266 7.93 -11.49 -9.65
C ILE A 266 8.23 -11.83 -11.11
N GLU A 267 7.42 -11.36 -12.06
CA GLU A 267 7.67 -11.52 -13.50
C GLU A 267 8.97 -10.84 -13.93
N ASN A 268 9.22 -9.62 -13.46
CA ASN A 268 10.46 -8.91 -13.71
C ASN A 268 11.66 -9.71 -13.19
N LEU A 269 11.56 -10.31 -11.99
CA LEU A 269 12.61 -11.19 -11.47
C LEU A 269 12.83 -12.42 -12.36
N ILE A 270 11.77 -13.07 -12.85
CA ILE A 270 11.89 -14.21 -13.77
C ILE A 270 12.64 -13.80 -15.04
N VAL A 271 12.28 -12.66 -15.64
CA VAL A 271 12.93 -12.13 -16.86
C VAL A 271 14.40 -11.81 -16.60
N GLU A 272 14.73 -11.16 -15.47
CA GLU A 272 16.10 -10.81 -15.13
C GLU A 272 16.99 -12.03 -14.85
N PHE A 273 16.44 -13.08 -14.25
CA PHE A 273 17.18 -14.33 -14.03
C PHE A 273 17.33 -15.16 -15.32
N ALA A 274 16.38 -15.06 -16.24
CA ALA A 274 16.47 -15.71 -17.55
C ALA A 274 17.59 -15.15 -18.43
N LYS A 275 18.07 -13.93 -18.16
CA LYS A 275 19.23 -13.32 -18.85
C LYS A 275 20.57 -13.98 -18.51
N GLY A 276 20.64 -14.80 -17.45
CA GLY A 276 21.86 -15.53 -17.10
C GLY A 276 23.01 -14.63 -16.68
N ASP A 277 24.16 -14.73 -17.38
CA ASP A 277 25.39 -14.01 -17.02
C ASP A 277 25.35 -12.51 -17.35
N ASP A 278 24.42 -12.05 -18.18
CA ASP A 278 24.17 -10.62 -18.44
C ASP A 278 23.27 -9.96 -17.37
N SER A 279 22.87 -10.71 -16.34
CA SER A 279 22.02 -10.19 -15.27
C SER A 279 22.81 -9.29 -14.32
N SER A 280 22.32 -8.06 -14.12
CA SER A 280 22.86 -7.09 -13.14
C SER A 280 22.58 -7.44 -11.67
N ILE A 281 21.89 -8.57 -11.43
CA ILE A 281 21.22 -8.95 -10.17
C ILE A 281 21.79 -10.27 -9.61
N VAL A 282 22.89 -10.79 -10.14
CA VAL A 282 23.39 -12.11 -9.69
C VAL A 282 24.88 -12.08 -9.38
N GLU A 283 25.26 -11.35 -8.32
CA GLU A 283 26.49 -11.69 -7.59
C GLU A 283 26.17 -12.88 -6.68
N VAL A 284 26.58 -14.07 -7.12
CA VAL A 284 26.60 -15.25 -6.25
C VAL A 284 27.91 -15.25 -5.49
N SER A 285 27.85 -15.11 -4.17
CA SER A 285 28.98 -15.37 -3.30
C SER A 285 28.75 -16.66 -2.52
N THR A 286 29.79 -17.48 -2.44
CA THR A 286 29.86 -18.61 -1.52
C THR A 286 30.52 -18.15 -0.23
N ILE A 287 30.08 -18.69 0.90
CA ILE A 287 30.73 -18.43 2.19
C ILE A 287 31.85 -19.45 2.35
N SER A 288 33.10 -19.00 2.50
CA SER A 288 34.29 -19.86 2.60
C SER A 288 34.18 -20.94 3.67
N ASP A 289 33.48 -20.63 4.77
CA ASP A 289 33.42 -21.46 5.96
C ASP A 289 32.16 -22.36 6.02
N MET A 290 31.26 -22.25 5.04
CA MET A 290 30.06 -23.10 4.94
C MET A 290 29.87 -23.63 3.51
N PRO A 291 30.14 -24.92 3.25
CA PRO A 291 29.91 -25.51 1.94
C PRO A 291 28.43 -25.44 1.55
N ASN A 292 28.18 -25.34 0.25
CA ASN A 292 26.84 -25.31 -0.36
C ASN A 292 25.94 -24.17 0.14
N PHE A 293 26.56 -23.08 0.62
CA PHE A 293 25.86 -21.88 1.06
C PHE A 293 26.06 -20.76 0.05
N TYR A 294 24.96 -20.26 -0.51
CA TYR A 294 24.94 -19.28 -1.59
C TYR A 294 24.22 -18.02 -1.13
N THR A 295 24.83 -16.87 -1.41
CA THR A 295 24.20 -15.56 -1.22
C THR A 295 23.93 -14.95 -2.58
N VAL A 296 22.68 -14.57 -2.83
CA VAL A 296 22.20 -13.97 -4.09
C VAL A 296 21.69 -12.55 -3.81
N MET A 297 22.19 -11.57 -4.54
CA MET A 297 21.89 -10.15 -4.33
C MET A 297 20.78 -9.63 -5.25
N PHE A 298 19.63 -9.25 -4.69
CA PHE A 298 18.51 -8.67 -5.42
C PHE A 298 18.51 -7.14 -5.33
N ARG A 299 18.64 -6.43 -6.46
CA ARG A 299 18.55 -4.96 -6.54
C ARG A 299 17.14 -4.50 -6.93
N GLY A 300 16.72 -3.32 -6.48
CA GLY A 300 15.40 -2.71 -6.70
C GLY A 300 14.29 -3.19 -5.74
N PHE A 301 14.61 -4.10 -4.81
CA PHE A 301 13.64 -4.68 -3.90
C PHE A 301 14.21 -4.77 -2.48
N THR A 302 13.35 -4.72 -1.46
CA THR A 302 13.75 -4.81 -0.06
C THR A 302 12.94 -5.90 0.67
N HIS A 303 12.43 -5.61 1.86
CA HIS A 303 11.80 -6.60 2.73
C HIS A 303 10.52 -7.24 2.17
N THR A 304 9.73 -6.52 1.35
CA THR A 304 8.46 -7.04 0.83
C THR A 304 8.69 -8.31 0.00
N ILE A 305 9.47 -8.20 -1.09
CA ILE A 305 9.77 -9.34 -1.96
C ILE A 305 10.74 -10.32 -1.29
N GLY A 306 11.72 -9.82 -0.53
CA GLY A 306 12.67 -10.68 0.19
C GLY A 306 11.99 -11.64 1.17
N ASN A 307 11.03 -11.15 1.97
CA ASN A 307 10.26 -11.99 2.90
C ASN A 307 9.35 -12.98 2.16
N LEU A 308 8.66 -12.53 1.11
CA LEU A 308 7.79 -13.39 0.31
C LEU A 308 8.55 -14.57 -0.29
N VAL A 309 9.68 -14.30 -0.97
CA VAL A 309 10.52 -15.32 -1.60
C VAL A 309 11.09 -16.27 -0.56
N GLN A 310 11.63 -15.74 0.54
CA GLN A 310 12.22 -16.57 1.59
C GLN A 310 11.18 -17.45 2.29
N SER A 311 10.01 -16.90 2.64
CA SER A 311 8.94 -17.64 3.31
C SER A 311 8.37 -18.73 2.40
N PHE A 312 8.17 -18.42 1.11
CA PHE A 312 7.77 -19.42 0.11
C PHE A 312 8.78 -20.57 0.04
N ILE A 313 10.07 -20.28 -0.09
CA ILE A 313 11.09 -21.33 -0.18
C ILE A 313 11.11 -22.18 1.11
N MET A 314 11.05 -21.54 2.28
CA MET A 314 11.02 -22.25 3.57
C MET A 314 9.81 -23.16 3.72
N ASN A 315 8.61 -22.69 3.37
CA ASN A 315 7.40 -23.48 3.52
C ASN A 315 7.40 -24.67 2.53
N HIS A 316 7.55 -24.42 1.24
CA HIS A 316 7.32 -25.47 0.24
C HIS A 316 8.49 -26.43 0.03
N TYR A 317 9.75 -25.96 0.16
CA TYR A 317 10.93 -26.81 -0.07
C TYR A 317 11.50 -27.40 1.22
N VAL A 318 11.50 -26.64 2.33
CA VAL A 318 12.15 -27.07 3.58
C VAL A 318 11.15 -27.75 4.53
N ARG A 319 10.05 -27.06 4.89
CA ARG A 319 9.09 -27.54 5.89
C ARG A 319 8.17 -28.64 5.35
N ASP A 320 7.42 -28.33 4.30
CA ASP A 320 6.40 -29.23 3.74
C ASP A 320 7.01 -30.27 2.80
N LYS A 321 8.10 -29.92 2.13
CA LYS A 321 8.72 -30.72 1.06
C LYS A 321 7.69 -31.11 -0.02
N GLU A 322 6.69 -30.26 -0.25
CA GLU A 322 5.66 -30.43 -1.27
C GLU A 322 6.24 -30.28 -2.67
N LEU A 323 7.17 -29.33 -2.83
CA LEU A 323 7.92 -29.12 -4.06
C LEU A 323 9.26 -29.86 -4.03
N LYS A 324 9.26 -31.12 -3.56
CA LYS A 324 10.44 -32.00 -3.67
C LYS A 324 10.94 -31.97 -5.10
N ASP A 325 12.15 -31.46 -5.26
CA ASP A 325 12.85 -31.40 -6.52
C ASP A 325 14.24 -32.00 -6.33
N GLN A 326 15.01 -32.09 -7.41
CA GLN A 326 16.42 -32.50 -7.36
C GLN A 326 17.32 -31.61 -6.47
N TYR A 327 16.78 -30.48 -5.98
CA TYR A 327 17.48 -29.52 -5.15
C TYR A 327 17.03 -29.66 -3.70
N ASP A 328 17.81 -30.40 -2.91
CA ASP A 328 17.60 -30.55 -1.47
C ASP A 328 18.01 -29.26 -0.74
N VAL A 329 17.09 -28.30 -0.63
CA VAL A 329 17.28 -27.05 0.10
C VAL A 329 17.06 -27.32 1.59
N SER A 330 18.03 -26.97 2.44
CA SER A 330 17.91 -27.12 3.90
C SER A 330 17.69 -25.81 4.64
N TYR A 331 17.95 -24.66 4.01
CA TYR A 331 17.75 -23.35 4.63
C TYR A 331 17.54 -22.25 3.60
N ALA A 332 16.64 -21.32 3.92
CA ALA A 332 16.48 -20.05 3.22
C ALA A 332 16.28 -18.90 4.22
N GLY A 333 17.07 -17.84 4.06
CA GLY A 333 16.99 -16.61 4.84
C GLY A 333 17.17 -15.39 3.96
N TYR A 334 16.74 -14.21 4.41
CA TYR A 334 17.02 -12.96 3.71
C TYR A 334 17.51 -11.88 4.68
N CYS A 335 18.29 -10.92 4.18
CA CYS A 335 18.63 -9.72 4.93
C CYS A 335 18.76 -8.50 4.00
N VAL A 336 18.35 -7.34 4.49
CA VAL A 336 18.63 -6.06 3.83
C VAL A 336 19.91 -5.51 4.47
N PRO A 337 21.03 -5.42 3.74
CA PRO A 337 22.32 -5.09 4.34
C PRO A 337 22.40 -3.62 4.77
N HIS A 338 21.72 -2.72 4.05
CA HIS A 338 21.70 -1.29 4.35
C HIS A 338 20.30 -0.69 4.16
N PRO A 339 19.76 0.08 5.14
CA PRO A 339 18.39 0.62 5.06
C PRO A 339 18.13 1.62 3.93
N LEU A 340 19.18 2.29 3.44
CA LEU A 340 19.07 3.30 2.37
C LEU A 340 19.28 2.72 0.96
N GLU A 341 19.66 1.45 0.85
CA GLU A 341 19.86 0.80 -0.44
C GLU A 341 18.66 -0.08 -0.76
N GLU A 342 18.10 0.06 -1.96
CA GLU A 342 17.02 -0.80 -2.43
C GLU A 342 17.57 -2.15 -2.88
N MET A 343 18.03 -2.97 -1.94
CA MET A 343 18.46 -4.33 -2.21
C MET A 343 18.27 -5.27 -1.03
N PHE A 344 18.17 -6.57 -1.30
CA PHE A 344 18.22 -7.62 -0.29
C PHE A 344 19.12 -8.76 -0.74
N LEU A 345 19.71 -9.46 0.24
CA LEU A 345 20.50 -10.66 0.02
C LEU A 345 19.67 -11.88 0.42
N LEU A 346 19.43 -12.80 -0.52
CA LEU A 346 18.86 -14.10 -0.26
C LEU A 346 19.99 -15.09 0.04
N LYS A 347 19.86 -15.81 1.15
CA LYS A 347 20.84 -16.79 1.62
C LYS A 347 20.22 -18.18 1.56
N LEU A 348 20.80 -19.06 0.77
CA LEU A 348 20.30 -20.42 0.53
C LEU A 348 21.36 -21.45 0.88
N LYS A 349 20.95 -22.51 1.57
CA LYS A 349 21.78 -23.69 1.80
C LYS A 349 21.18 -24.90 1.12
N PHE A 350 22.01 -25.62 0.37
CA PHE A 350 21.66 -26.89 -0.25
C PHE A 350 22.45 -28.02 0.41
N ASP A 351 21.87 -29.22 0.43
CA ASP A 351 22.55 -30.39 0.98
C ASP A 351 23.66 -30.89 0.05
N ASN A 352 23.48 -30.69 -1.25
CA ASN A 352 24.46 -31.01 -2.30
C ASN A 352 25.00 -29.74 -2.95
N GLU A 353 26.23 -29.81 -3.49
CA GLU A 353 26.81 -28.73 -4.27
C GLU A 353 26.02 -28.55 -5.57
N ILE A 354 25.67 -27.30 -5.88
CA ILE A 354 24.98 -26.92 -7.12
C ILE A 354 25.78 -25.87 -7.90
N SER A 355 25.69 -25.93 -9.22
CA SER A 355 26.24 -24.91 -10.10
C SER A 355 25.41 -23.62 -10.06
N LYS A 356 26.03 -22.49 -10.46
CA LYS A 356 25.31 -21.20 -10.64
C LYS A 356 24.10 -21.35 -11.57
N ARG A 357 24.21 -22.15 -12.63
CA ARG A 357 23.12 -22.44 -13.55
C ARG A 357 21.95 -23.13 -12.85
N GLN A 358 22.24 -24.18 -12.07
CA GLN A 358 21.22 -24.90 -11.29
C GLN A 358 20.54 -24.01 -10.25
N LEU A 359 21.29 -23.12 -9.60
CA LEU A 359 20.75 -22.13 -8.68
C LEU A 359 19.77 -21.17 -9.39
N ASN A 360 20.12 -20.69 -10.59
CA ASN A 360 19.23 -19.85 -11.39
C ASN A 360 17.96 -20.59 -11.82
N GLU A 361 18.08 -21.84 -12.27
CA GLU A 361 16.94 -22.69 -12.63
C GLU A 361 16.00 -22.91 -11.42
N PHE A 362 16.58 -23.16 -10.24
CA PHE A 362 15.83 -23.28 -8.98
C PHE A 362 15.06 -22.00 -8.62
N LEU A 363 15.70 -20.83 -8.72
CA LEU A 363 15.06 -19.55 -8.42
C LEU A 363 13.95 -19.21 -9.41
N ILE A 364 14.17 -19.41 -10.72
CA ILE A 364 13.14 -19.22 -11.74
C ILE A 364 11.93 -20.12 -11.47
N LYS A 365 12.16 -21.39 -11.12
CA LYS A 365 11.07 -22.32 -10.74
C LYS A 365 10.31 -21.83 -9.50
N SER A 366 11.03 -21.35 -8.49
CA SER A 366 10.44 -20.81 -7.27
C SER A 366 9.58 -19.57 -7.56
N PHE A 367 10.10 -18.61 -8.33
CA PHE A 367 9.36 -17.41 -8.75
C PHE A 367 8.13 -17.75 -9.60
N THR A 368 8.24 -18.73 -10.49
CA THR A 368 7.10 -19.19 -11.31
C THR A 368 6.00 -19.79 -10.43
N SER A 369 6.36 -20.49 -9.37
CA SER A 369 5.41 -21.08 -8.43
C SER A 369 4.74 -20.01 -7.55
N ILE A 370 5.51 -19.04 -7.04
CA ILE A 370 4.98 -17.85 -6.33
C ILE A 370 3.98 -17.10 -7.21
N LYS A 371 4.36 -16.87 -8.48
CA LYS A 371 3.49 -16.24 -9.48
C LYS A 371 2.18 -17.02 -9.63
N ALA A 372 2.24 -18.35 -9.77
CA ALA A 372 1.05 -19.19 -9.90
C ALA A 372 0.13 -19.12 -8.67
N GLU A 373 0.69 -19.09 -7.46
CA GLU A 373 -0.10 -18.91 -6.23
C GLU A 373 -0.79 -17.54 -6.17
N LEU A 374 -0.08 -16.47 -6.52
CA LEU A 374 -0.66 -15.13 -6.62
C LEU A 374 -1.78 -15.05 -7.67
N PHE A 375 -1.61 -15.68 -8.84
CA PHE A 375 -2.68 -15.75 -9.84
C PHE A 375 -3.89 -16.52 -9.33
N SER A 376 -3.67 -17.64 -8.64
CA SER A 376 -4.75 -18.42 -8.03
C SER A 376 -5.52 -17.58 -7.00
N LEU A 377 -4.80 -16.89 -6.11
CA LEU A 377 -5.38 -15.97 -5.13
C LEU A 377 -6.16 -14.84 -5.82
N ASN A 378 -5.61 -14.21 -6.86
CA ASN A 378 -6.28 -13.10 -7.52
C ASN A 378 -7.54 -13.55 -8.30
N ASN A 379 -7.49 -14.73 -8.93
CA ASN A 379 -8.67 -15.33 -9.58
C ASN A 379 -9.76 -15.67 -8.56
N GLU A 380 -9.37 -16.19 -7.41
CA GLU A 380 -10.30 -16.47 -6.32
C GLU A 380 -10.92 -15.17 -5.78
N TRP A 381 -10.13 -14.11 -5.60
CA TRP A 381 -10.60 -12.78 -5.21
C TRP A 381 -11.67 -12.26 -6.18
N ASN A 382 -11.36 -12.26 -7.47
CA ASN A 382 -12.29 -11.81 -8.51
C ASN A 382 -13.59 -12.64 -8.53
N THR A 383 -13.49 -13.95 -8.30
CA THR A 383 -14.67 -14.82 -8.16
C THR A 383 -15.46 -14.54 -6.88
N PHE A 384 -14.78 -14.19 -5.80
CA PHE A 384 -15.38 -13.93 -4.49
C PHE A 384 -16.15 -12.61 -4.48
N VAL A 385 -15.59 -11.54 -5.05
CA VAL A 385 -16.23 -10.22 -5.08
C VAL A 385 -17.35 -10.11 -6.12
N SER A 386 -17.39 -11.02 -7.09
CA SER A 386 -18.45 -11.09 -8.11
C SER A 386 -19.70 -11.85 -7.66
N LYS A 387 -19.64 -12.53 -6.51
CA LYS A 387 -20.77 -13.24 -5.89
C LYS A 387 -21.49 -12.34 -4.91
#